data_AF-A0A7G5XCR7-F1
#
_entry.id   AF-A0A7G5XCR7-F1
#
_cell.length_a   1.000
_cell.length_b   1.000
_cell.length_c   1.000
_cell.angle_alpha   90.00
_cell.angle_beta   90.00
_cell.angle_gamma   90.00
#
_symmetry.space_group_name_H-M   'P 1'
#
loop_
_entity.id
_entity.type
_entity.pdbx_description
1 polymer ?
#
loop_
_entity_poly.entity_id
_entity_poly.type
_entity_poly.pdbx_seq_one_letter_code
_entity_poly.pdbx_strand_id
1 'polypeptide(L)'
;MKNLLRTALFLLLMAPFAALRAQQVYGEGTVTYNIVVNTGNNETKAADLLDGATQKIYFKGINTRTELSSILGKTITLHDSRQGNAVVMNEYGEQKILIRMTKDDYEDRNSKYAGIQFEYQTETKKILGYNCKLAIAKLKDGSTFRVYYTTDLVFQNKDYGAQFKNLPGFPLEYESELGKMKVTCIADKVSFDPVPAAMFDTPKTGYREMTYKEIKDIRKN
;
A
#
# COMPACT_ATOMS: atom_id res chain seq x y z
N MET A 1 -61.16 -21.74 -24.40
CA MET A 1 -60.36 -20.59 -23.91
C MET A 1 -59.83 -20.72 -22.48
N LYS A 2 -60.03 -21.82 -21.73
CA LYS A 2 -59.57 -21.93 -20.32
C LYS A 2 -58.26 -22.69 -20.10
N ASN A 3 -57.68 -23.31 -21.14
CA ASN A 3 -56.48 -24.15 -21.01
C ASN A 3 -55.20 -23.52 -21.58
N LEU A 4 -55.28 -22.34 -22.19
CA LEU A 4 -54.12 -21.60 -22.70
C LEU A 4 -53.46 -20.70 -21.63
N LEU A 5 -54.10 -20.52 -20.47
CA LEU A 5 -53.58 -19.69 -19.39
C LEU A 5 -52.61 -20.43 -18.45
N ARG A 6 -52.54 -21.76 -18.50
CA ARG A 6 -51.69 -22.56 -17.59
C ARG A 6 -50.26 -22.79 -18.10
N THR A 7 -50.03 -22.67 -19.41
CA THR A 7 -48.72 -22.85 -20.03
C THR A 7 -47.88 -21.57 -20.06
N ALA A 8 -48.48 -20.40 -19.81
CA ALA A 8 -47.77 -19.13 -19.76
C ALA A 8 -47.01 -18.91 -18.43
N LEU A 9 -47.28 -19.71 -17.39
CA LEU A 9 -46.68 -19.54 -16.07
C LEU A 9 -45.35 -20.30 -15.89
N PHE A 10 -44.99 -21.18 -16.84
CA PHE A 10 -43.75 -21.97 -16.75
C PHE A 10 -42.56 -21.38 -17.54
N LEU A 11 -42.77 -20.30 -18.31
CA LEU A 11 -41.71 -19.66 -19.09
C LEU A 11 -41.05 -18.45 -18.41
N LEU A 12 -41.51 -18.04 -17.22
CA LEU A 12 -41.02 -16.83 -16.52
C LEU A 12 -39.96 -17.11 -15.44
N LEU A 13 -39.28 -18.26 -15.50
CA LEU A 13 -38.26 -18.67 -14.52
C LEU A 13 -36.86 -18.87 -15.11
N MET A 14 -36.65 -18.61 -16.41
CA MET A 14 -35.31 -18.43 -16.96
C MET A 14 -34.90 -16.96 -16.85
N ALA A 15 -34.77 -16.47 -15.61
CA ALA A 15 -33.94 -15.29 -15.39
C ALA A 15 -32.50 -15.69 -15.76
N PRO A 16 -31.79 -14.93 -16.61
CA PRO A 16 -30.38 -15.19 -16.83
C PRO A 16 -29.71 -15.05 -15.46
N PHE A 17 -29.10 -16.13 -14.98
CA PHE A 17 -28.11 -16.07 -13.91
C PHE A 17 -26.97 -15.20 -14.43
N ALA A 18 -27.11 -13.87 -14.30
CA ALA A 18 -25.98 -12.98 -14.38
C ALA A 18 -25.06 -13.44 -13.25
N ALA A 19 -23.95 -14.08 -13.61
CA ALA A 19 -22.94 -14.49 -12.66
C ALA A 19 -22.47 -13.22 -11.93
N LEU A 20 -23.03 -12.98 -10.74
CA LEU A 20 -22.47 -12.03 -9.80
C LEU A 20 -21.06 -12.53 -9.53
N ARG A 21 -20.08 -11.89 -10.16
CA ARG A 21 -18.68 -12.03 -9.79
C ARG A 21 -18.53 -11.36 -8.43
N ALA A 22 -18.88 -12.10 -7.38
CA ALA A 22 -18.55 -11.69 -6.03
C ALA A 22 -17.04 -11.49 -5.99
N GLN A 23 -16.63 -10.26 -5.73
CA GLN A 23 -15.23 -9.92 -5.68
C GLN A 23 -14.58 -10.62 -4.49
N GLN A 24 -13.59 -11.45 -4.74
CA GLN A 24 -12.85 -12.13 -3.68
C GLN A 24 -12.13 -11.09 -2.82
N VAL A 25 -12.39 -11.13 -1.51
CA VAL A 25 -11.72 -10.29 -0.51
C VAL A 25 -10.65 -11.13 0.17
N TYR A 26 -9.40 -10.67 0.11
CA TYR A 26 -8.25 -11.39 0.65
C TYR A 26 -7.93 -10.91 2.07
N GLY A 27 -7.95 -11.82 3.05
CA GLY A 27 -7.57 -11.54 4.44
C GLY A 27 -6.06 -11.51 4.67
N GLU A 28 -5.27 -12.07 3.75
CA GLU A 28 -3.82 -12.09 3.80
C GLU A 28 -3.21 -12.16 2.40
N GLY A 29 -1.91 -11.88 2.32
CA GLY A 29 -1.15 -11.94 1.07
C GLY A 29 0.04 -10.98 1.09
N THR A 30 0.81 -11.00 0.01
CA THR A 30 2.01 -10.17 -0.16
C THR A 30 1.97 -9.48 -1.51
N VAL A 31 2.29 -8.18 -1.53
CA VAL A 31 2.55 -7.42 -2.76
C VAL A 31 3.98 -6.93 -2.75
N THR A 32 4.73 -7.24 -3.81
CA THR A 32 6.10 -6.78 -4.02
C THR A 32 6.12 -5.74 -5.12
N TYR A 33 6.84 -4.65 -4.89
CA TYR A 33 7.06 -3.55 -5.81
C TYR A 33 8.56 -3.40 -6.09
N ASN A 34 8.89 -3.19 -7.36
CA ASN A 34 10.18 -2.66 -7.77
C ASN A 34 10.15 -1.13 -7.65
N ILE A 35 11.28 -0.53 -7.25
CA ILE A 35 11.40 0.91 -7.10
C ILE A 35 12.31 1.43 -8.21
N VAL A 36 11.78 2.34 -9.01
CA VAL A 36 12.49 2.99 -10.11
C VAL A 36 12.69 4.45 -9.76
N VAL A 37 13.92 4.95 -9.89
CA VAL A 37 14.22 6.35 -9.65
C VAL A 37 13.78 7.19 -10.85
N ASN A 38 13.02 8.24 -10.59
CA ASN A 38 12.61 9.18 -11.63
C ASN A 38 13.74 10.20 -11.82
N THR A 39 14.82 9.80 -12.50
CA THR A 39 15.97 10.68 -12.70
C THR A 39 15.64 11.82 -13.66
N GLY A 40 15.68 13.06 -13.17
CA GLY A 40 16.14 14.18 -14.00
C GLY A 40 17.65 14.07 -14.22
N ASN A 41 18.18 14.74 -15.25
CA ASN A 41 19.56 14.59 -15.77
C ASN A 41 20.75 14.78 -14.79
N ASN A 42 20.56 14.93 -13.46
CA ASN A 42 21.64 15.31 -12.51
C ASN A 42 21.77 14.48 -11.20
N GLU A 43 21.07 13.35 -11.02
CA GLU A 43 21.12 12.58 -9.75
C GLU A 43 21.62 11.13 -9.86
N THR A 44 22.51 10.83 -10.81
CA THR A 44 22.98 9.46 -11.12
C THR A 44 23.53 8.71 -9.90
N LYS A 45 24.30 9.36 -9.03
CA LYS A 45 24.87 8.72 -7.83
C LYS A 45 23.84 8.31 -6.78
N ALA A 46 22.74 9.04 -6.68
CA ALA A 46 21.66 8.71 -5.74
C ALA A 46 20.79 7.58 -6.31
N ALA A 47 20.63 7.55 -7.64
CA ALA A 47 19.97 6.47 -8.35
C ALA A 47 20.66 5.11 -8.12
N ASP A 48 21.99 5.06 -8.15
CA ASP A 48 22.77 3.85 -7.89
C ASP A 48 22.51 3.24 -6.50
N LEU A 49 22.21 4.07 -5.49
CA LEU A 49 21.94 3.60 -4.11
C LEU A 49 20.55 2.99 -3.94
N LEU A 50 19.63 3.28 -4.86
CA LEU A 50 18.29 2.70 -4.91
C LEU A 50 18.18 1.64 -6.00
N ASP A 51 19.28 1.31 -6.69
CA ASP A 51 19.29 0.19 -7.62
C ASP A 51 18.97 -1.12 -6.89
N GLY A 52 18.09 -1.92 -7.48
CA GLY A 52 17.54 -3.12 -6.86
C GLY A 52 16.68 -2.88 -5.60
N ALA A 53 16.32 -1.62 -5.28
CA ALA A 53 15.46 -1.35 -4.15
C ALA A 53 14.05 -1.93 -4.37
N THR A 54 13.49 -2.52 -3.31
CA THR A 54 12.16 -3.14 -3.34
C THR A 54 11.32 -2.68 -2.18
N GLN A 55 10.01 -2.61 -2.40
CA GLN A 55 9.03 -2.48 -1.34
C GLN A 55 8.17 -3.74 -1.29
N LYS A 56 7.96 -4.31 -0.10
CA LYS A 56 7.02 -5.42 0.12
C LYS A 56 5.98 -5.03 1.14
N ILE A 57 4.71 -5.27 0.85
CA ILE A 57 3.61 -5.11 1.79
C ILE A 57 3.02 -6.49 2.06
N TYR A 58 3.05 -6.91 3.33
CA TYR A 58 2.41 -8.12 3.81
C TYR A 58 1.13 -7.76 4.54
N PHE A 59 0.08 -8.50 4.26
CA PHE A 59 -1.24 -8.36 4.85
C PHE A 59 -1.54 -9.59 5.69
N LYS A 60 -2.07 -9.38 6.91
CA LYS A 60 -2.69 -10.45 7.70
C LYS A 60 -3.76 -9.89 8.65
N GLY A 61 -5.02 -10.09 8.30
CA GLY A 61 -6.15 -9.57 9.06
C GLY A 61 -6.08 -8.05 9.16
N ILE A 62 -5.93 -7.53 10.39
CA ILE A 62 -5.80 -6.09 10.68
C ILE A 62 -4.35 -5.58 10.63
N ASN A 63 -3.38 -6.48 10.47
CA ASN A 63 -1.97 -6.12 10.51
C ASN A 63 -1.42 -5.90 9.10
N THR A 64 -0.56 -4.89 8.97
CA THR A 64 0.30 -4.72 7.80
C THR A 64 1.77 -4.67 8.22
N ARG A 65 2.63 -5.22 7.36
CA ARG A 65 4.08 -5.08 7.45
C ARG A 65 4.57 -4.55 6.12
N THR A 66 5.18 -3.37 6.14
CA THR A 66 5.79 -2.76 4.96
C THR A 66 7.30 -2.81 5.12
N GLU A 67 7.98 -3.42 4.17
CA GLU A 67 9.43 -3.49 4.10
C GLU A 67 9.93 -2.69 2.91
N LEU A 68 10.76 -1.68 3.15
CA LEU A 68 11.56 -1.01 2.14
C LEU A 68 12.99 -1.50 2.28
N SER A 69 13.56 -2.09 1.24
CA SER A 69 14.93 -2.63 1.24
C SER A 69 15.71 -2.06 0.08
N SER A 70 16.94 -1.62 0.33
CA SER A 70 17.93 -1.23 -0.69
C SER A 70 19.33 -1.63 -0.24
N ILE A 71 20.34 -1.29 -1.03
CA ILE A 71 21.76 -1.51 -0.68
C ILE A 71 22.12 -0.78 0.63
N LEU A 72 21.48 0.37 0.89
CA LEU A 72 21.75 1.18 2.08
C LEU A 72 21.30 0.50 3.35
N GLY A 73 20.23 -0.30 3.29
CA GLY A 73 19.65 -0.98 4.43
C GLY A 73 18.17 -1.23 4.26
N LYS A 74 17.51 -1.50 5.39
CA LYS A 74 16.11 -1.92 5.44
C LYS A 74 15.31 -1.10 6.45
N THR A 75 14.14 -0.62 6.02
CA THR A 75 13.11 -0.07 6.91
C THR A 75 11.93 -1.02 6.94
N ILE A 76 11.50 -1.43 8.14
CA ILE A 76 10.29 -2.23 8.34
C ILE A 76 9.31 -1.38 9.14
N THR A 77 8.06 -1.29 8.68
CA THR A 77 6.95 -0.69 9.44
C THR A 77 5.91 -1.76 9.70
N LEU A 78 5.61 -2.01 10.97
CA LEU A 78 4.47 -2.82 11.42
C LEU A 78 3.35 -1.86 11.81
N HIS A 79 2.11 -2.15 11.40
CA HIS A 79 0.95 -1.33 11.71
C HIS A 79 -0.27 -2.21 12.03
N ASP A 80 -0.93 -1.92 13.16
CA ASP A 80 -2.19 -2.54 13.56
C ASP A 80 -3.32 -1.54 13.26
N SER A 81 -4.17 -1.86 12.28
CA SER A 81 -5.25 -0.95 11.85
C SER A 81 -6.41 -0.83 12.84
N ARG A 82 -6.50 -1.71 13.84
CA ARG A 82 -7.50 -1.63 14.92
C ARG A 82 -7.06 -0.65 15.99
N GLN A 83 -5.82 -0.75 16.45
CA GLN A 83 -5.27 0.12 17.49
C GLN A 83 -4.76 1.45 16.91
N GLY A 84 -4.34 1.44 15.64
CA GLY A 84 -3.72 2.56 14.95
C GLY A 84 -2.25 2.77 15.31
N ASN A 85 -1.66 1.92 16.15
CA ASN A 85 -0.26 2.03 16.54
C ASN A 85 0.66 1.40 15.49
N ALA A 86 1.92 1.82 15.52
CA ALA A 86 2.92 1.34 14.58
C ALA A 86 4.29 1.17 15.22
N VAL A 87 5.09 0.27 14.66
CA VAL A 87 6.49 0.08 15.02
C VAL A 87 7.34 0.23 13.77
N VAL A 88 8.36 1.07 13.83
CA VAL A 88 9.33 1.23 12.74
C VAL A 88 10.68 0.68 13.19
N MET A 89 11.27 -0.16 12.36
CA MET A 89 12.62 -0.68 12.53
C MET A 89 13.47 -0.21 11.36
N ASN A 90 14.59 0.45 11.66
CA ASN A 90 15.58 0.89 10.69
C ASN A 90 16.86 0.08 10.91
N GLU A 91 17.33 -0.61 9.88
CA GLU A 91 18.53 -1.42 9.89
C GLU A 91 19.48 -0.92 8.80
N TYR A 92 20.45 -0.09 9.21
CA TYR A 92 21.43 0.54 8.33
C TYR A 92 22.83 0.23 8.85
N GLY A 93 23.55 -0.67 8.16
CA GLY A 93 24.83 -1.19 8.65
C GLY A 93 24.68 -1.84 10.03
N GLU A 94 25.52 -1.44 10.98
CA GLU A 94 25.47 -1.91 12.37
C GLU A 94 24.37 -1.23 13.21
N GLN A 95 23.80 -0.12 12.72
CA GLN A 95 22.80 0.64 13.45
C GLN A 95 21.41 0.04 13.24
N LYS A 96 20.85 -0.50 14.33
CA LYS A 96 19.49 -1.02 14.39
C LYS A 96 18.66 -0.21 15.38
N ILE A 97 17.73 0.60 14.87
CA ILE A 97 16.84 1.43 15.66
C ILE A 97 15.42 0.91 15.59
N LEU A 98 14.73 0.86 16.72
CA LEU A 98 13.30 0.55 16.81
C LEU A 98 12.56 1.74 17.42
N ILE A 99 11.46 2.14 16.80
CA ILE A 99 10.62 3.26 17.22
C ILE A 99 9.20 2.76 17.37
N ARG A 100 8.64 2.89 18.58
CA ARG A 100 7.21 2.65 18.82
C ARG A 100 6.47 3.96 18.68
N MET A 101 5.33 3.90 18.02
CA MET A 101 4.43 5.03 17.81
C MET A 101 3.05 4.65 18.33
N THR A 102 2.47 5.56 19.10
CA THR A 102 1.03 5.57 19.34
C THR A 102 0.28 5.88 18.04
N LYS A 103 -1.05 5.80 18.09
CA LYS A 103 -1.88 6.24 16.98
C LYS A 103 -1.63 7.69 16.60
N ASP A 104 -1.58 8.58 17.60
CA ASP A 104 -1.36 10.01 17.38
C ASP A 104 0.02 10.28 16.77
N ASP A 105 1.06 9.57 17.22
CA ASP A 105 2.40 9.67 16.62
C ASP A 105 2.42 9.21 15.16
N TYR A 106 1.70 8.12 14.85
CA TYR A 106 1.61 7.60 13.49
C TYR A 106 0.82 8.55 12.58
N GLU A 107 -0.25 9.16 13.07
CA GLU A 107 -1.02 10.18 12.36
C GLU A 107 -0.19 11.46 12.15
N ASP A 108 0.53 11.94 13.17
CA ASP A 108 1.43 13.10 13.08
C ASP A 108 2.55 12.86 12.06
N ARG A 109 3.19 11.68 12.08
CA ARG A 109 4.20 11.28 11.09
C ARG A 109 3.67 11.31 9.66
N ASN A 110 2.39 10.97 9.47
CA ASN A 110 1.76 10.89 8.17
C ASN A 110 0.88 12.11 7.84
N SER A 111 0.98 13.18 8.62
CA SER A 111 0.12 14.37 8.53
C SER A 111 0.12 15.05 7.16
N LYS A 112 1.20 14.89 6.37
CA LYS A 112 1.26 15.39 4.97
C LYS A 112 0.16 14.80 4.07
N TYR A 113 -0.32 13.60 4.38
CA TYR A 113 -1.41 12.94 3.65
C TYR A 113 -2.80 13.20 4.25
N ALA A 114 -2.90 13.96 5.34
CA ALA A 114 -4.18 14.23 5.98
C ALA A 114 -5.08 15.03 5.02
N GLY A 115 -6.25 14.46 4.68
CA GLY A 115 -7.21 15.10 3.78
C GLY A 115 -6.90 14.96 2.29
N ILE A 116 -5.97 14.08 1.92
CA ILE A 116 -5.67 13.71 0.53
C ILE A 116 -6.95 13.46 -0.29
N GLN A 117 -6.95 14.00 -1.52
CA GLN A 117 -8.02 13.83 -2.50
C GLN A 117 -7.49 13.16 -3.75
N PHE A 118 -8.36 12.44 -4.48
CA PHE A 118 -8.02 11.78 -5.74
C PHE A 118 -8.88 12.31 -6.87
N GLU A 119 -8.23 12.81 -7.92
CA GLU A 119 -8.87 13.17 -9.18
C GLU A 119 -8.72 12.01 -10.17
N TYR A 120 -9.85 11.42 -10.58
CA TYR A 120 -9.87 10.25 -11.45
C TYR A 120 -9.73 10.64 -12.91
N GLN A 121 -8.86 9.92 -13.62
CA GLN A 121 -8.55 10.17 -15.02
C GLN A 121 -9.09 9.04 -15.90
N THR A 122 -9.18 9.29 -17.21
CA THR A 122 -9.62 8.30 -18.20
C THR A 122 -8.51 7.34 -18.63
N GLU A 123 -7.26 7.65 -18.33
CA GLU A 123 -6.11 6.81 -18.64
C GLU A 123 -6.19 5.46 -17.93
N THR A 124 -5.87 4.40 -18.68
CA THR A 124 -5.84 3.03 -18.16
C THR A 124 -4.53 2.35 -18.53
N LYS A 125 -4.14 1.37 -17.70
CA LYS A 125 -2.94 0.56 -17.90
C LYS A 125 -3.21 -0.85 -17.37
N LYS A 126 -2.65 -1.88 -17.99
CA LYS A 126 -2.70 -3.25 -17.44
C LYS A 126 -1.42 -3.53 -16.66
N ILE A 127 -1.54 -3.91 -15.39
CA ILE A 127 -0.40 -4.23 -14.50
C ILE A 127 -0.68 -5.58 -13.86
N LEU A 128 0.23 -6.55 -14.01
CA LEU A 128 0.05 -7.95 -13.53
C LEU A 128 -1.29 -8.58 -13.95
N GLY A 129 -1.80 -8.21 -15.13
CA GLY A 129 -3.09 -8.68 -15.64
C GLY A 129 -4.31 -7.89 -15.17
N TYR A 130 -4.19 -7.06 -14.14
CA TYR A 130 -5.28 -6.22 -13.62
C TYR A 130 -5.49 -4.98 -14.48
N ASN A 131 -6.76 -4.58 -14.64
CA ASN A 131 -7.08 -3.29 -15.27
C ASN A 131 -6.92 -2.19 -14.22
N CYS A 132 -5.99 -1.29 -14.47
CA CYS A 132 -5.73 -0.13 -13.62
C CYS A 132 -6.25 1.15 -14.27
N LYS A 133 -6.77 2.04 -13.44
CA LYS A 133 -7.14 3.42 -13.78
C LYS A 133 -6.17 4.37 -13.12
N LEU A 134 -5.88 5.49 -13.79
CA LEU A 134 -5.10 6.56 -13.19
C LEU A 134 -5.95 7.42 -12.25
N ALA A 135 -5.38 7.78 -11.10
CA ALA A 135 -5.80 8.94 -10.33
C ALA A 135 -4.60 9.86 -10.06
N ILE A 136 -4.88 11.14 -9.95
CA ILE A 136 -3.93 12.15 -9.47
C ILE A 136 -4.28 12.46 -8.01
N ALA A 137 -3.39 12.10 -7.11
CA ALA A 137 -3.50 12.49 -5.71
C ALA A 137 -3.16 13.96 -5.54
N LYS A 138 -3.93 14.69 -4.73
CA LYS A 138 -3.70 16.08 -4.36
C LYS A 138 -3.55 16.21 -2.84
N LEU A 139 -2.41 16.74 -2.41
CA LEU A 139 -2.11 17.02 -1.01
C LEU A 139 -2.52 18.45 -0.62
N LYS A 140 -2.58 18.72 0.68
CA LYS A 140 -2.96 20.04 1.22
C LYS A 140 -2.01 21.16 0.84
N ASP A 141 -0.74 20.85 0.64
CA ASP A 141 0.29 21.80 0.21
C ASP A 141 0.27 22.07 -1.31
N GLY A 142 -0.66 21.45 -2.04
CA GLY A 142 -0.80 21.58 -3.49
C GLY A 142 0.09 20.62 -4.29
N SER A 143 0.98 19.86 -3.64
CA SER A 143 1.76 18.82 -4.33
C SER A 143 0.85 17.69 -4.81
N THR A 144 1.28 17.02 -5.88
CA THR A 144 0.53 15.94 -6.51
C THR A 144 1.42 14.76 -6.84
N PHE A 145 0.81 13.58 -6.92
CA PHE A 145 1.48 12.37 -7.39
C PHE A 145 0.50 11.45 -8.13
N ARG A 146 1.00 10.69 -9.09
CA ARG A 146 0.23 9.74 -9.90
C ARG A 146 0.08 8.40 -9.20
N VAL A 147 -1.09 7.78 -9.33
CA VAL A 147 -1.35 6.40 -8.91
C VAL A 147 -2.19 5.67 -9.95
N TYR A 148 -1.68 4.54 -10.46
CA TYR A 148 -2.47 3.55 -11.17
C TYR A 148 -2.98 2.52 -10.16
N TYR A 149 -4.30 2.44 -10.03
CA TYR A 149 -4.98 1.57 -9.08
C TYR A 149 -5.96 0.65 -9.78
N THR A 150 -6.16 -0.53 -9.21
CA THR A 150 -7.20 -1.47 -9.67
C THR A 150 -8.28 -1.60 -8.60
N THR A 151 -9.53 -1.69 -9.04
CA THR A 151 -10.63 -2.06 -8.15
C THR A 151 -10.72 -3.56 -7.95
N ASP A 152 -10.03 -4.38 -8.76
CA ASP A 152 -10.20 -5.84 -8.84
C ASP A 152 -9.43 -6.60 -7.73
N LEU A 153 -8.38 -6.00 -7.17
CA LEU A 153 -7.59 -6.55 -6.06
C LEU A 153 -8.04 -5.94 -4.72
N VAL A 154 -8.68 -6.75 -3.88
CA VAL A 154 -9.31 -6.26 -2.63
C VAL A 154 -8.78 -7.02 -1.44
N PHE A 155 -7.88 -6.39 -0.68
CA PHE A 155 -7.54 -6.83 0.67
C PHE A 155 -8.59 -6.37 1.68
N GLN A 156 -8.84 -7.18 2.72
CA GLN A 156 -9.72 -6.83 3.83
C GLN A 156 -9.21 -5.59 4.56
N ASN A 157 -7.90 -5.53 4.83
CA ASN A 157 -7.28 -4.35 5.43
C ASN A 157 -7.09 -3.26 4.38
N LYS A 158 -7.66 -2.08 4.64
CA LYS A 158 -7.50 -0.90 3.79
C LYS A 158 -6.45 0.09 4.32
N ASP A 159 -5.91 -0.17 5.51
CA ASP A 159 -4.92 0.69 6.15
C ASP A 159 -3.50 0.13 5.95
N TYR A 160 -3.02 0.31 4.72
CA TYR A 160 -1.68 -0.12 4.27
C TYR A 160 -0.78 1.03 3.83
N GLY A 161 -1.26 2.27 3.95
CA GLY A 161 -0.51 3.48 3.61
C GLY A 161 -1.39 4.71 3.69
N ALA A 162 -0.98 5.70 4.49
CA ALA A 162 -1.73 6.94 4.66
C ALA A 162 -1.93 7.71 3.34
N GLN A 163 -0.99 7.57 2.40
CA GLN A 163 -1.05 8.16 1.06
C GLN A 163 -2.11 7.53 0.15
N PHE A 164 -2.74 6.42 0.54
CA PHE A 164 -3.80 5.77 -0.22
C PHE A 164 -5.16 5.85 0.48
N LYS A 165 -5.25 6.64 1.56
CA LYS A 165 -6.50 6.84 2.29
C LYS A 165 -7.57 7.39 1.35
N ASN A 166 -8.73 6.73 1.30
CA ASN A 166 -9.87 7.03 0.41
C ASN A 166 -9.67 6.69 -1.09
N LEU A 167 -8.54 6.07 -1.48
CA LEU A 167 -8.43 5.51 -2.83
C LEU A 167 -9.41 4.33 -2.97
N PRO A 168 -10.27 4.27 -4.02
CA PRO A 168 -11.33 3.27 -4.13
C PRO A 168 -10.82 1.88 -4.57
N GLY A 169 -9.51 1.67 -4.61
CA GLY A 169 -8.90 0.42 -5.02
C GLY A 169 -7.45 0.30 -4.56
N PHE A 170 -6.77 -0.72 -5.05
CA PHE A 170 -5.42 -1.06 -4.64
C PHE A 170 -4.38 -0.48 -5.62
N PRO A 171 -3.36 0.25 -5.14
CA PRO A 171 -2.34 0.84 -5.99
C PRO A 171 -1.37 -0.23 -6.51
N LEU A 172 -1.25 -0.35 -7.83
CA LEU A 172 -0.28 -1.25 -8.47
C LEU A 172 0.89 -0.50 -9.09
N GLU A 173 0.77 0.81 -9.28
CA GLU A 173 1.89 1.69 -9.59
C GLU A 173 1.64 3.07 -9.01
N TYR A 174 2.63 3.69 -8.38
CA TYR A 174 2.48 5.01 -7.80
C TYR A 174 3.81 5.74 -7.67
N GLU A 175 3.74 7.06 -7.75
CA GLU A 175 4.84 7.95 -7.45
C GLU A 175 5.00 8.12 -5.93
N SER A 176 6.24 8.16 -5.45
CA SER A 176 6.58 8.37 -4.05
C SER A 176 7.88 9.16 -3.90
N GLU A 177 8.23 9.46 -2.66
CA GLU A 177 9.45 10.17 -2.30
C GLU A 177 10.23 9.35 -1.28
N LEU A 178 11.47 9.01 -1.62
CA LEU A 178 12.43 8.39 -0.70
C LEU A 178 13.52 9.40 -0.39
N GLY A 179 13.43 10.02 0.79
CA GLY A 179 14.25 11.18 1.13
C GLY A 179 13.90 12.35 0.20
N LYS A 180 14.88 12.79 -0.59
CA LYS A 180 14.69 13.87 -1.59
C LYS A 180 14.40 13.35 -3.00
N MET A 181 14.49 12.04 -3.21
CA MET A 181 14.38 11.43 -4.53
C MET A 181 12.92 11.10 -4.85
N LYS A 182 12.48 11.50 -6.03
CA LYS A 182 11.21 11.04 -6.60
C LYS A 182 11.41 9.66 -7.21
N VAL A 183 10.53 8.74 -6.86
CA VAL A 183 10.57 7.35 -7.33
C VAL A 183 9.20 6.92 -7.82
N THR A 184 9.17 5.91 -8.67
CA THR A 184 7.97 5.18 -9.07
C THR A 184 8.06 3.77 -8.52
N CYS A 185 7.08 3.38 -7.71
CA CYS A 185 6.91 2.02 -7.22
C CYS A 185 5.99 1.28 -8.18
N ILE A 186 6.43 0.15 -8.74
CA ILE A 186 5.67 -0.66 -9.72
C ILE A 186 5.51 -2.06 -9.18
N ALA A 187 4.27 -2.55 -9.07
CA ALA A 187 3.98 -3.89 -8.59
C ALA A 187 4.56 -4.94 -9.53
N ASP A 188 5.37 -5.82 -8.96
CA ASP A 188 6.07 -6.92 -9.62
C ASP A 188 5.40 -8.27 -9.38
N LYS A 189 4.88 -8.46 -8.15
CA LYS A 189 4.25 -9.72 -7.76
C LYS A 189 3.15 -9.51 -6.73
N VAL A 190 2.06 -10.26 -6.88
CA VAL A 190 1.03 -10.46 -5.86
C VAL A 190 0.99 -11.96 -5.54
N SER A 191 1.11 -12.31 -4.26
CA SER A 191 0.93 -13.68 -3.75
C SER A 191 -0.17 -13.68 -2.70
N PHE A 192 -0.96 -14.75 -2.68
CA PHE A 192 -1.99 -15.02 -1.69
C PHE A 192 -1.61 -16.20 -0.79
N ASP A 193 -0.33 -16.58 -0.79
CA ASP A 193 0.18 -17.61 0.10
C ASP A 193 0.02 -17.15 1.56
N PRO A 194 -0.23 -18.08 2.50
CA PRO A 194 -0.38 -17.73 3.91
C PRO A 194 0.83 -16.96 4.46
N VAL A 195 0.58 -15.84 5.13
CA VAL A 195 1.64 -15.04 5.74
C VAL A 195 1.81 -15.47 7.20
N PRO A 196 3.01 -15.85 7.67
CA PRO A 196 3.22 -16.23 9.06
C PRO A 196 2.88 -15.10 10.04
N ALA A 197 2.11 -15.39 11.09
CA ALA A 197 1.73 -14.39 12.09
C ALA A 197 2.94 -13.77 12.80
N ALA A 198 3.99 -14.56 13.04
CA ALA A 198 5.22 -14.11 13.69
C ALA A 198 5.96 -13.01 12.92
N MET A 199 5.70 -12.81 11.62
CA MET A 199 6.28 -11.69 10.86
C MET A 199 5.80 -10.32 11.38
N PHE A 200 4.68 -10.28 12.09
CA PHE A 200 4.11 -9.04 12.66
C PHE A 200 4.49 -8.83 14.12
N ASP A 201 5.27 -9.74 14.71
CA ASP A 201 5.78 -9.57 16.06
C ASP A 201 6.92 -8.54 16.08
N THR A 202 6.91 -7.71 17.12
CA THR A 202 8.02 -6.79 17.36
C THR A 202 9.19 -7.54 18.02
N PRO A 203 10.43 -7.44 17.50
CA PRO A 203 11.60 -8.03 18.15
C PRO A 203 11.78 -7.53 19.58
N LYS A 204 12.19 -8.42 20.49
CA LYS A 204 12.42 -8.11 21.90
C LYS A 204 13.86 -7.66 22.19
N THR A 205 14.80 -7.96 21.30
CA THR A 205 16.24 -7.69 21.45
C THR A 205 16.86 -7.35 20.10
N GLY A 206 18.08 -6.79 20.11
CA GLY A 206 18.85 -6.51 18.89
C GLY A 206 18.58 -5.16 18.23
N TYR A 207 17.78 -4.31 18.86
CA TYR A 207 17.55 -2.92 18.44
C TYR A 207 17.75 -1.99 19.63
N ARG A 208 18.33 -0.82 19.35
CA ARG A 208 18.25 0.32 20.26
C ARG A 208 16.88 0.96 20.10
N GLU A 209 16.10 0.99 21.17
CA GLU A 209 14.79 1.64 21.16
C GLU A 209 14.95 3.16 21.29
N MET A 210 14.16 3.90 20.49
CA MET A 210 14.07 5.35 20.52
C MET A 210 12.60 5.77 20.47
N THR A 211 12.28 6.89 21.11
CA THR A 211 10.94 7.47 21.09
C THR A 211 10.69 8.22 19.79
N TYR A 212 9.42 8.35 19.40
CA TYR A 212 9.04 9.16 18.25
C TYR A 212 9.47 10.64 18.39
N LYS A 213 9.38 11.19 19.61
CA LYS A 213 9.80 12.56 19.92
C LYS A 213 11.28 12.79 19.67
N GLU A 214 12.16 11.91 20.16
CA GLU A 214 13.60 12.01 19.94
C GLU A 214 13.96 12.04 18.45
N ILE A 215 13.30 11.20 17.65
CA ILE A 215 13.52 11.14 16.20
C ILE A 215 13.01 12.42 15.51
N LYS A 216 11.87 12.96 15.95
CA LYS A 216 11.32 14.21 15.42
C LYS A 216 12.24 15.39 15.69
N ASP A 217 12.87 15.43 16.87
CA ASP A 217 13.79 16.51 17.24
C ASP A 217 15.12 16.41 16.47
N ILE A 218 15.63 15.18 16.24
CA ILE A 218 16.82 14.97 15.39
C ILE A 218 16.61 15.46 13.96
N ARG A 219 15.42 15.23 13.37
CA ARG A 219 15.13 15.60 11.97
C ARG A 219 14.92 17.10 11.73
N LYS A 220 14.72 17.89 12.78
CA LYS A 220 14.54 19.35 12.69
C LYS A 220 15.87 20.10 12.68
N ASN A 221 16.94 19.46 13.15
CA ASN A 221 18.31 19.97 13.16
C ASN A 221 19.06 19.53 11.90
#